data_AF-U6D0T5-F1
#
_entry.id   AF-U6D0T5-F1
#
_cell.length_a   1.000
_cell.length_b   1.000
_cell.length_c   1.000
_cell.angle_alpha   90.00
_cell.angle_beta   90.00
_cell.angle_gamma   90.00
#
_symmetry.space_group_name_H-M   'P 1'
#
loop_
_entity.id
_entity.type
_entity.pdbx_description
1 polymer ?
#
loop_
_entity_poly.entity_id
_entity_poly.type
_entity_poly.pdbx_seq_one_letter_code
_entity_poly.pdbx_strand_id
1 'polypeptide(L)'
;NLSSPYSHLPWFEVFYKLLNTVGDLLAQNQVSEVEELLLNLLQQPLPVTQASVELGRGVTVSSAHSIPPPAPGNSGPLSCFVAPDSGRLPSIPENRNLTELVVAVTDENIVGLFAALLAERRVLLIASKLSTLTSCVHASCALLYPMHWEHVLIPTLPPHLLDYCCAPMPYLIGVHSSLAERVREKALEEVVVMNVDSNTLETPFDDVQALPPDVVSLLRLRLRKVALAPGEGVSRLFLKAQALLFGGYRDALICSPGQPVTFSEEAFLAQKPGAPLQAFHRRAVHLQLFKQFIEGRLEKLNTGEGFSDLFEQEITCNEGFSGAVRSYQLWADNLKKGGGAL
;
A
#
# COMPACT_ATOMS: atom_id res chain seq x y z
N ASN A 1 11.71 -22.81 8.69
CA ASN A 1 10.55 -22.08 9.25
C ASN A 1 9.29 -22.42 8.47
N LEU A 2 8.78 -23.64 8.61
CA LEU A 2 7.64 -24.22 7.86
C LEU A 2 6.35 -24.30 8.71
N SER A 3 6.19 -23.42 9.69
CA SER A 3 5.12 -23.53 10.71
C SER A 3 3.84 -22.74 10.40
N SER A 4 3.76 -22.03 9.28
CA SER A 4 2.54 -21.36 8.84
C SER A 4 2.00 -22.02 7.57
N PRO A 5 0.75 -22.50 7.55
CA PRO A 5 0.10 -22.98 6.32
C PRO A 5 -0.24 -21.83 5.35
N TYR A 6 0.07 -20.58 5.71
CA TYR A 6 -0.24 -19.38 4.94
C TYR A 6 1.03 -18.59 4.57
N SER A 7 1.00 -17.97 3.39
CA SER A 7 2.09 -17.16 2.86
C SER A 7 2.17 -15.77 3.51
N HIS A 8 3.40 -15.30 3.74
CA HIS A 8 3.69 -13.93 4.16
C HIS A 8 3.85 -12.97 2.96
N LEU A 9 3.86 -13.48 1.73
CA LEU A 9 4.11 -12.69 0.53
C LEU A 9 2.80 -12.04 0.03
N PRO A 10 2.76 -10.73 -0.23
CA PRO A 10 1.55 -10.03 -0.67
C PRO A 10 1.29 -10.20 -2.19
N TRP A 11 1.43 -11.42 -2.72
CA TRP A 11 1.32 -11.70 -4.16
C TRP A 11 -0.09 -12.14 -4.56
N PHE A 12 -1.06 -11.24 -4.38
CA PHE A 12 -2.48 -11.53 -4.58
C PHE A 12 -2.78 -12.14 -5.96
N GLU A 13 -2.23 -11.59 -7.04
CA GLU A 13 -2.46 -12.05 -8.41
C GLU A 13 -1.85 -13.43 -8.67
N VAL A 14 -0.68 -13.71 -8.07
CA VAL A 14 0.00 -15.01 -8.17
C VAL A 14 -0.81 -16.07 -7.43
N PHE A 15 -1.12 -15.82 -6.15
CA PHE A 15 -1.87 -16.78 -5.33
C PHE A 15 -3.28 -17.02 -5.86
N TYR A 16 -3.95 -16.01 -6.42
CA TYR A 16 -5.27 -16.21 -7.01
C TYR A 16 -5.21 -17.15 -8.22
N LYS A 17 -4.25 -16.93 -9.13
CA LYS A 17 -4.06 -17.82 -10.28
C LYS A 17 -3.68 -19.23 -9.83
N LEU A 18 -2.80 -19.35 -8.83
CA LEU A 18 -2.41 -20.63 -8.26
C LEU A 18 -3.62 -21.38 -7.67
N LEU A 19 -4.45 -20.72 -6.88
CA LEU A 19 -5.65 -21.31 -6.28
C LEU A 19 -6.65 -21.76 -7.34
N ASN A 20 -6.82 -21.01 -8.42
CA ASN A 20 -7.64 -21.43 -9.57
C ASN A 20 -7.06 -22.70 -10.21
N THR A 21 -5.76 -22.73 -10.52
CA THR A 21 -5.11 -23.92 -11.09
C THR A 21 -5.28 -25.14 -10.19
N VAL A 22 -5.07 -24.98 -8.88
CA VAL A 22 -5.30 -26.06 -7.90
C VAL A 22 -6.77 -26.51 -7.92
N GLY A 23 -7.72 -25.58 -7.94
CA GLY A 23 -9.15 -25.88 -8.04
C GLY A 23 -9.50 -26.68 -9.29
N ASP A 24 -8.96 -26.29 -10.45
CA ASP A 24 -9.18 -26.97 -11.73
C ASP A 24 -8.62 -28.40 -11.74
N LEU A 25 -7.42 -28.61 -11.17
CA LEU A 25 -6.80 -29.92 -11.04
C LEU A 25 -7.57 -30.83 -10.07
N LEU A 26 -8.04 -30.28 -8.94
CA LEU A 26 -8.86 -31.02 -7.98
C LEU A 26 -10.21 -31.42 -8.61
N ALA A 27 -10.84 -30.54 -9.39
CA ALA A 27 -12.07 -30.85 -10.12
C ALA A 27 -11.86 -31.98 -11.16
N GLN A 28 -10.64 -32.13 -11.68
CA GLN A 28 -10.23 -33.21 -12.59
C GLN A 28 -9.74 -34.48 -11.85
N ASN A 29 -9.83 -34.54 -10.51
CA ASN A 29 -9.29 -35.61 -9.66
C ASN A 29 -7.77 -35.83 -9.79
N GLN A 30 -7.01 -34.81 -10.23
CA GLN A 30 -5.56 -34.88 -10.39
C GLN A 30 -4.83 -34.52 -9.08
N VAL A 31 -5.12 -35.25 -8.00
CA VAL A 31 -4.59 -34.95 -6.65
C VAL A 31 -3.06 -35.00 -6.59
N SER A 32 -2.45 -35.98 -7.26
CA SER A 32 -0.99 -36.14 -7.28
C SER A 32 -0.27 -34.98 -7.98
N GLU A 33 -0.89 -34.38 -9.01
CA GLU A 33 -0.34 -33.20 -9.69
C GLU A 33 -0.42 -31.96 -8.79
N VAL A 34 -1.48 -31.84 -7.99
CA VAL A 34 -1.62 -30.78 -6.98
C VAL A 34 -0.55 -30.92 -5.89
N GLU A 35 -0.33 -32.13 -5.38
CA GLU A 35 0.70 -32.39 -4.37
C GLU A 35 2.10 -32.06 -4.90
N GLU A 36 2.43 -32.47 -6.13
CA GLU A 36 3.70 -32.15 -6.78
C GLU A 36 3.87 -30.63 -6.97
N LEU A 37 2.82 -29.94 -7.43
CA LEU A 37 2.79 -28.48 -7.59
C LEU A 37 3.09 -27.74 -6.29
N LEU A 38 2.39 -28.10 -5.21
CA LEU A 38 2.54 -27.46 -3.90
C LEU A 38 3.89 -27.77 -3.26
N LEU A 39 4.39 -29.01 -3.37
CA LEU A 39 5.71 -29.38 -2.88
C LEU A 39 6.82 -28.61 -3.60
N ASN A 40 6.72 -28.47 -4.93
CA ASN A 40 7.68 -27.70 -5.71
C ASN A 40 7.69 -26.22 -5.28
N LEU A 41 6.53 -25.61 -5.05
CA LEU A 41 6.44 -24.23 -4.56
C LEU A 41 7.01 -24.04 -3.16
N LEU A 42 6.82 -25.01 -2.26
CA LEU A 42 7.37 -24.96 -0.90
C LEU A 42 8.89 -25.12 -0.86
N GLN A 43 9.45 -25.87 -1.82
CA GLN A 43 10.89 -26.13 -1.90
C GLN A 43 11.65 -25.03 -2.64
N GLN A 44 10.96 -24.17 -3.40
CA GLN A 44 11.62 -23.10 -4.14
C GLN A 44 12.17 -22.02 -3.19
N PRO A 45 13.44 -21.62 -3.33
CA PRO A 45 13.96 -20.45 -2.64
C PRO A 45 13.17 -19.22 -3.09
N LEU A 46 12.89 -18.32 -2.14
CA LEU A 46 12.17 -17.08 -2.42
C LEU A 46 12.85 -16.35 -3.59
N PRO A 47 12.16 -16.14 -4.73
CA PRO A 47 12.76 -15.47 -5.87
C PRO A 47 13.12 -14.04 -5.46
N VAL A 48 14.40 -13.71 -5.56
CA VAL A 48 14.85 -12.32 -5.47
C VAL A 48 14.28 -11.59 -6.68
N THR A 49 13.76 -10.39 -6.45
CA THR A 49 13.01 -9.53 -7.36
C THR A 49 13.37 -9.72 -8.84
N GLN A 50 12.38 -9.97 -9.71
CA GLN A 50 12.49 -10.27 -11.15
C GLN A 50 12.99 -11.68 -11.54
N ALA A 51 12.75 -12.71 -10.73
CA ALA A 51 12.86 -14.10 -11.20
C ALA A 51 11.47 -14.67 -11.60
N SER A 52 11.42 -15.32 -12.76
CA SER A 52 10.28 -16.13 -13.21
C SER A 52 10.35 -17.51 -12.57
N VAL A 53 9.27 -17.92 -11.93
CA VAL A 53 9.06 -19.27 -11.44
C VAL A 53 8.40 -20.06 -12.57
N GLU A 54 9.15 -20.99 -13.16
CA GLU A 54 8.63 -21.97 -14.12
C GLU A 54 8.13 -23.20 -13.35
N LEU A 55 6.85 -23.54 -13.53
CA LEU A 55 6.23 -24.71 -12.94
C LEU A 55 5.94 -25.72 -14.06
N GLY A 56 6.88 -26.66 -14.24
CA GLY A 56 6.82 -27.76 -15.19
C GLY A 56 7.68 -28.93 -14.70
N ARG A 57 7.65 -30.06 -15.42
CA ARG A 57 8.23 -31.38 -15.04
C ARG A 57 9.77 -31.44 -14.92
N GLY A 58 10.42 -30.31 -14.68
CA GLY A 58 11.84 -30.11 -14.45
C GLY A 58 12.10 -28.62 -14.26
N VAL A 59 12.64 -28.23 -13.12
CA VAL A 59 12.85 -26.82 -12.74
C VAL A 59 14.26 -26.39 -13.16
N THR A 60 14.37 -25.39 -14.04
CA THR A 60 15.59 -24.61 -14.27
C THR A 60 15.30 -23.13 -14.01
N VAL A 61 16.05 -22.52 -13.11
CA VAL A 61 15.98 -21.08 -12.82
C VAL A 61 16.77 -20.33 -13.90
N SER A 62 16.11 -19.49 -14.70
CA SER A 62 16.79 -18.59 -15.65
C SER A 62 16.39 -17.15 -15.40
N SER A 63 17.38 -16.25 -15.33
CA SER A 63 17.18 -14.81 -15.33
C SER A 63 16.58 -14.35 -16.68
N ALA A 64 15.71 -13.33 -16.65
CA ALA A 64 14.90 -12.84 -17.77
C ALA A 64 15.64 -12.43 -19.08
N HIS A 65 16.96 -12.56 -19.17
CA HIS A 65 17.75 -12.16 -20.34
C HIS A 65 18.11 -13.32 -21.31
N SER A 66 17.63 -14.54 -21.07
CA SER A 66 17.98 -15.69 -21.90
C SER A 66 16.83 -16.70 -22.04
N ILE A 67 15.74 -16.33 -22.72
CA ILE A 67 14.71 -17.31 -23.13
C ILE A 67 14.88 -17.58 -24.63
N PRO A 68 15.39 -18.76 -25.06
CA PRO A 68 15.22 -19.20 -26.44
C PRO A 68 13.75 -19.54 -26.69
N PRO A 69 13.20 -19.31 -27.90
CA PRO A 69 11.83 -19.69 -28.19
C PRO A 69 11.64 -21.22 -28.04
N PRO A 70 10.48 -21.69 -27.55
CA PRO A 70 10.24 -23.10 -27.32
C PRO A 70 10.22 -23.87 -28.64
N ALA A 71 10.94 -24.99 -28.68
CA ALA A 71 10.87 -25.94 -29.79
C ALA A 71 9.45 -26.56 -29.85
N PRO A 72 8.90 -26.81 -31.05
CA PRO A 72 7.55 -27.32 -31.18
C PRO A 72 7.53 -28.83 -30.87
N GLY A 73 6.98 -29.19 -29.72
CA GLY A 73 6.71 -30.58 -29.38
C GLY A 73 6.38 -30.81 -27.90
N ASN A 74 5.12 -31.11 -27.62
CA ASN A 74 4.62 -31.80 -26.42
C ASN A 74 5.05 -31.25 -25.03
N SER A 75 4.36 -30.21 -24.56
CA SER A 75 4.16 -29.97 -23.12
C SER A 75 2.86 -29.20 -22.91
N GLY A 76 2.06 -29.62 -21.92
CA GLY A 76 0.85 -28.90 -21.50
C GLY A 76 1.15 -27.45 -21.10
N PRO A 77 0.13 -26.61 -20.92
CA PRO A 77 0.31 -25.17 -20.73
C PRO A 77 1.19 -24.89 -19.50
N LEU A 78 2.41 -24.39 -19.75
CA LEU A 78 3.36 -24.00 -18.73
C LEU A 78 2.81 -22.76 -17.98
N SER A 79 2.48 -22.90 -16.70
CA SER A 79 2.14 -21.74 -15.86
C SER A 79 3.43 -21.15 -15.28
N CYS A 80 3.93 -20.07 -15.87
CA CYS A 80 4.99 -19.29 -15.28
C CYS A 80 4.43 -18.15 -14.42
N PHE A 81 5.00 -17.94 -13.23
CA PHE A 81 4.67 -16.83 -12.36
C PHE A 81 5.86 -15.89 -12.26
N VAL A 82 5.63 -14.59 -12.41
CA VAL A 82 6.67 -13.58 -12.19
C VAL A 82 6.42 -12.97 -10.82
N ALA A 83 7.45 -12.97 -9.97
CA ALA A 83 7.37 -12.32 -8.66
C ALA A 83 7.07 -10.82 -8.86
N PRO A 84 6.01 -10.27 -8.22
CA PRO A 84 5.68 -8.85 -8.30
C PRO A 84 6.85 -7.97 -7.88
N ASP A 85 7.07 -6.88 -8.61
CA ASP A 85 8.06 -5.86 -8.27
C ASP A 85 7.52 -4.99 -7.13
N SER A 86 8.12 -5.10 -5.94
CA SER A 86 7.73 -4.34 -4.76
C SER A 86 8.00 -2.84 -4.89
N GLY A 87 8.79 -2.41 -5.88
CA GLY A 87 9.09 -1.00 -6.14
C GLY A 87 8.09 -0.30 -7.06
N ARG A 88 7.14 -1.01 -7.66
CA ARG A 88 6.15 -0.43 -8.58
C ARG A 88 4.86 -0.01 -7.88
N LEU A 89 4.22 1.02 -8.42
CA LEU A 89 2.88 1.40 -7.97
C LEU A 89 1.86 0.39 -8.49
N PRO A 90 0.79 0.12 -7.73
CA PRO A 90 -0.34 -0.64 -8.24
C PRO A 90 -0.94 0.04 -9.49
N SER A 91 -1.14 -0.72 -10.55
CA SER A 91 -1.76 -0.27 -11.80
C SER A 91 -3.13 -0.90 -12.02
N ILE A 92 -4.02 -0.20 -12.71
CA ILE A 92 -5.33 -0.72 -13.14
C ILE A 92 -5.19 -1.18 -14.61
N PRO A 93 -5.67 -2.36 -15.02
CA PRO A 93 -6.44 -3.33 -14.25
C PRO A 93 -5.59 -4.45 -13.60
N GLU A 94 -4.26 -4.38 -13.67
CA GLU A 94 -3.39 -5.50 -13.25
C GLU A 94 -3.49 -5.79 -11.75
N ASN A 95 -3.54 -4.75 -10.93
CA ASN A 95 -3.76 -4.88 -9.49
C ASN A 95 -5.26 -5.03 -9.21
N ARG A 96 -5.64 -6.22 -8.75
CA ARG A 96 -7.06 -6.56 -8.55
C ARG A 96 -7.69 -5.76 -7.42
N ASN A 97 -6.95 -5.52 -6.34
CA ASN A 97 -7.47 -4.81 -5.18
C ASN A 97 -7.82 -3.36 -5.53
N LEU A 98 -6.89 -2.63 -6.16
CA LEU A 98 -7.11 -1.25 -6.58
C LEU A 98 -8.22 -1.14 -7.63
N THR A 99 -8.24 -2.09 -8.59
CA THR A 99 -9.27 -2.11 -9.63
C THR A 99 -10.66 -2.29 -9.02
N GLU A 100 -10.82 -3.23 -8.09
CA GLU A 100 -12.09 -3.48 -7.43
C GLU A 100 -12.53 -2.28 -6.57
N LEU A 101 -11.61 -1.63 -5.85
CA LEU A 101 -11.93 -0.40 -5.08
C LEU A 101 -12.51 0.69 -5.98
N VAL A 102 -11.85 0.97 -7.11
CA VAL A 102 -12.25 2.03 -8.04
C VAL A 102 -13.56 1.72 -8.76
N VAL A 103 -13.87 0.43 -8.97
CA VAL A 103 -15.14 0.00 -9.57
C VAL A 103 -16.27 0.01 -8.55
N ALA A 104 -16.00 -0.40 -7.30
CA ALA A 104 -17.02 -0.58 -6.28
C ALA A 104 -17.34 0.68 -5.47
N VAL A 105 -16.40 1.63 -5.35
CA VAL A 105 -16.52 2.81 -4.48
C VAL A 105 -16.45 4.11 -5.31
N THR A 106 -17.36 5.05 -5.03
CA THR A 106 -17.35 6.38 -5.65
C THR A 106 -16.09 7.15 -5.32
N ASP A 107 -15.68 8.05 -6.23
CA ASP A 107 -14.50 8.89 -6.04
C ASP A 107 -14.59 9.77 -4.79
N GLU A 108 -15.78 10.26 -4.45
CA GLU A 108 -16.01 11.02 -3.21
C GLU A 108 -15.75 10.16 -1.95
N ASN A 109 -16.23 8.93 -1.93
CA ASN A 109 -16.05 8.01 -0.81
C ASN A 109 -14.61 7.50 -0.71
N ILE A 110 -13.90 7.30 -1.83
CA ILE A 110 -12.46 6.97 -1.80
C ILE A 110 -11.67 8.11 -1.13
N VAL A 111 -11.98 9.37 -1.45
CA VAL A 111 -11.34 10.52 -0.79
C VAL A 111 -11.69 10.57 0.69
N GLY A 112 -12.94 10.27 1.06
CA GLY A 112 -13.37 10.18 2.45
C GLY A 112 -12.65 9.09 3.25
N LEU A 113 -12.54 7.89 2.69
CA LEU A 113 -11.78 6.78 3.26
C LEU A 113 -10.30 7.15 3.46
N PHE A 114 -9.68 7.73 2.43
CA PHE A 114 -8.30 8.19 2.50
C PHE A 114 -8.10 9.21 3.63
N ALA A 115 -9.00 10.20 3.76
CA ALA A 115 -8.94 11.18 4.83
C ALA A 115 -9.10 10.55 6.23
N ALA A 116 -10.03 9.61 6.39
CA ALA A 116 -10.24 8.88 7.65
C ALA A 116 -9.01 8.04 8.04
N LEU A 117 -8.36 7.39 7.07
CA LEU A 117 -7.13 6.63 7.31
C LEU A 117 -5.96 7.56 7.67
N LEU A 118 -5.81 8.70 6.99
CA LEU A 118 -4.80 9.70 7.36
C LEU A 118 -5.01 10.31 8.75
N ALA A 119 -6.24 10.28 9.27
CA ALA A 119 -6.57 10.70 10.62
C ALA A 119 -6.52 9.54 11.64
N GLU A 120 -6.05 8.35 11.23
CA GLU A 120 -6.02 7.13 12.04
C GLU A 120 -7.37 6.86 12.75
N ARG A 121 -8.47 6.98 12.01
CA ARG A 121 -9.80 6.68 12.55
C ARG A 121 -10.02 5.18 12.72
N ARG A 122 -11.05 4.86 13.49
CA ARG A 122 -11.68 3.53 13.52
C ARG A 122 -12.57 3.40 12.29
N VAL A 123 -12.14 2.63 11.29
CA VAL A 123 -12.81 2.51 9.99
C VAL A 123 -13.35 1.10 9.81
N LEU A 124 -14.64 1.00 9.51
CA LEU A 124 -15.36 -0.24 9.23
C LEU A 124 -15.84 -0.24 7.78
N LEU A 125 -15.44 -1.24 6.99
CA LEU A 125 -15.98 -1.46 5.65
C LEU A 125 -17.04 -2.57 5.72
N ILE A 126 -18.16 -2.37 5.05
CA ILE A 126 -19.25 -3.35 4.94
C ILE A 126 -19.51 -3.65 3.47
N ALA A 127 -19.51 -4.93 3.09
CA ALA A 127 -19.90 -5.36 1.75
C ALA A 127 -20.50 -6.77 1.76
N SER A 128 -21.33 -7.06 0.76
CA SER A 128 -21.96 -8.37 0.53
C SER A 128 -21.05 -9.39 -0.14
N LYS A 129 -19.99 -8.93 -0.83
CA LYS A 129 -19.01 -9.78 -1.50
C LYS A 129 -17.69 -9.71 -0.76
N LEU A 130 -17.20 -10.87 -0.29
CA LEU A 130 -15.92 -10.94 0.42
C LEU A 130 -14.74 -10.49 -0.47
N SER A 131 -14.79 -10.75 -1.77
CA SER A 131 -13.77 -10.25 -2.72
C SER A 131 -13.71 -8.73 -2.73
N THR A 132 -14.86 -8.08 -2.90
CA THR A 132 -14.97 -6.61 -2.89
C THR A 132 -14.54 -6.04 -1.54
N LEU A 133 -14.95 -6.67 -0.43
CA LEU A 133 -14.61 -6.26 0.92
C LEU A 133 -13.10 -6.24 1.15
N THR A 134 -12.43 -7.38 0.95
CA THR A 134 -10.99 -7.51 1.21
C THR A 134 -10.17 -6.67 0.23
N SER A 135 -10.58 -6.61 -1.03
CA SER A 135 -9.94 -5.74 -2.03
C SER A 135 -10.03 -4.26 -1.66
N CYS A 136 -11.20 -3.77 -1.21
CA CYS A 136 -11.35 -2.39 -0.76
C CYS A 136 -10.47 -2.10 0.46
N VAL A 137 -10.38 -3.01 1.43
CA VAL A 137 -9.49 -2.85 2.60
C VAL A 137 -8.02 -2.74 2.17
N HIS A 138 -7.53 -3.71 1.39
CA HIS A 138 -6.13 -3.73 0.97
C HIS A 138 -5.76 -2.56 0.05
N ALA A 139 -6.66 -2.20 -0.87
CA ALA A 139 -6.45 -1.06 -1.76
C ALA A 139 -6.40 0.25 -0.97
N SER A 140 -7.28 0.44 0.01
CA SER A 140 -7.29 1.65 0.84
C SER A 140 -5.97 1.81 1.62
N CYS A 141 -5.40 0.72 2.14
CA CYS A 141 -4.06 0.74 2.73
C CYS A 141 -2.98 1.11 1.70
N ALA A 142 -3.05 0.56 0.49
CA ALA A 142 -2.05 0.83 -0.55
C ALA A 142 -2.00 2.31 -0.98
N LEU A 143 -3.12 3.04 -0.85
CA LEU A 143 -3.17 4.49 -1.12
C LEU A 143 -2.38 5.33 -0.10
N LEU A 144 -1.99 4.76 1.04
CA LEU A 144 -1.17 5.43 2.06
C LEU A 144 0.33 5.45 1.73
N TYR A 145 0.77 4.74 0.68
CA TYR A 145 2.18 4.70 0.29
C TYR A 145 2.79 6.12 0.18
N PRO A 146 3.96 6.38 0.79
CA PRO A 146 4.96 5.42 1.30
C PRO A 146 4.73 4.94 2.74
N MET A 147 3.69 5.43 3.39
CA MET A 147 3.31 5.04 4.74
C MET A 147 2.47 3.76 4.70
N HIS A 148 2.46 3.04 5.82
CA HIS A 148 1.66 1.84 5.99
C HIS A 148 0.69 2.04 7.15
N TRP A 149 -0.41 1.28 7.14
CA TRP A 149 -1.31 1.24 8.28
C TRP A 149 -0.67 0.43 9.41
N GLU A 150 -0.43 1.09 10.54
CA GLU A 150 0.32 0.51 11.68
C GLU A 150 -0.57 -0.07 12.78
N HIS A 151 -1.89 0.08 12.65
CA HIS A 151 -2.85 -0.34 13.66
C HIS A 151 -3.56 -1.64 13.28
N VAL A 152 -4.62 -2.01 14.00
CA VAL A 152 -5.37 -3.24 13.75
C VAL A 152 -5.90 -3.25 12.31
N LEU A 153 -5.56 -4.28 11.55
CA LEU A 153 -6.00 -4.50 10.18
C LEU A 153 -6.62 -5.89 10.07
N ILE A 154 -7.93 -5.95 9.85
CA ILE A 154 -8.66 -7.21 9.69
C ILE A 154 -9.51 -7.11 8.43
N PRO A 155 -9.02 -7.56 7.25
CA PRO A 155 -9.74 -7.44 5.98
C PRO A 155 -11.12 -8.08 5.98
N THR A 156 -11.32 -9.12 6.79
CA THR A 156 -12.60 -9.81 6.97
C THR A 156 -12.70 -10.34 8.38
N LEU A 157 -13.58 -9.75 9.19
CA LEU A 157 -13.80 -10.11 10.59
C LEU A 157 -14.83 -11.25 10.71
N PRO A 158 -14.45 -12.40 11.30
CA PRO A 158 -15.38 -13.49 11.55
C PRO A 158 -16.48 -13.13 12.57
N PRO A 159 -17.66 -13.80 12.52
CA PRO A 159 -18.79 -13.51 13.41
C PRO A 159 -18.51 -13.65 14.92
N HIS A 160 -17.56 -14.49 15.30
CA HIS A 160 -17.19 -14.74 16.69
C HIS A 160 -16.20 -13.70 17.25
N LEU A 161 -15.64 -12.84 16.38
CA LEU A 161 -14.72 -11.77 16.76
C LEU A 161 -15.36 -10.38 16.62
N LEU A 162 -16.68 -10.28 16.45
CA LEU A 162 -17.36 -8.99 16.30
C LEU A 162 -17.17 -8.03 17.48
N ASP A 163 -16.81 -8.54 18.66
CA ASP A 163 -16.48 -7.70 19.82
C ASP A 163 -15.23 -6.84 19.59
N TYR A 164 -14.35 -7.22 18.65
CA TYR A 164 -13.21 -6.40 18.25
C TYR A 164 -13.62 -5.08 17.57
N CYS A 165 -14.85 -4.94 17.07
CA CYS A 165 -15.33 -3.64 16.59
C CYS A 165 -15.44 -2.60 17.71
N CYS A 166 -15.53 -3.02 18.98
CA CYS A 166 -15.58 -2.12 20.14
C CYS A 166 -14.18 -1.64 20.60
N ALA A 167 -13.14 -2.03 19.86
CA ALA A 167 -11.78 -1.55 19.99
C ALA A 167 -11.69 0.00 20.13
N PRO A 168 -11.02 0.53 21.18
CA PRO A 168 -10.81 1.97 21.31
C PRO A 168 -9.65 2.49 20.45
N MET A 169 -8.65 1.64 20.14
CA MET A 169 -7.55 2.01 19.25
C MET A 169 -7.99 2.08 17.78
N PRO A 170 -7.27 2.83 16.92
CA PRO A 170 -7.55 2.85 15.49
C PRO A 170 -7.57 1.44 14.90
N TYR A 171 -8.44 1.24 13.92
CA TYR A 171 -8.52 -0.02 13.19
C TYR A 171 -9.05 0.20 11.78
N LEU A 172 -8.72 -0.74 10.90
CA LEU A 172 -9.36 -0.91 9.60
C LEU A 172 -9.90 -2.34 9.52
N ILE A 173 -11.21 -2.48 9.58
CA ILE A 173 -11.89 -3.77 9.68
C ILE A 173 -12.93 -3.91 8.57
N GLY A 174 -12.91 -5.04 7.85
CA GLY A 174 -13.99 -5.42 6.94
C GLY A 174 -14.98 -6.36 7.60
N VAL A 175 -16.27 -6.10 7.45
CA VAL A 175 -17.37 -6.94 7.96
C VAL A 175 -18.31 -7.30 6.82
N HIS A 176 -18.67 -8.57 6.70
CA HIS A 176 -19.65 -9.00 5.72
C HIS A 176 -21.04 -8.42 6.03
N SER A 177 -21.81 -8.01 5.02
CA SER A 177 -23.11 -7.34 5.20
C SER A 177 -24.11 -8.14 6.03
N SER A 178 -24.03 -9.48 6.05
CA SER A 178 -24.88 -10.32 6.92
C SER A 178 -24.68 -10.10 8.42
N LEU A 179 -23.58 -9.45 8.81
CA LEU A 179 -23.25 -9.12 10.21
C LEU A 179 -23.48 -7.64 10.52
N ALA A 180 -23.90 -6.82 9.55
CA ALA A 180 -24.02 -5.36 9.71
C ALA A 180 -24.99 -4.98 10.85
N GLU A 181 -26.13 -5.66 10.96
CA GLU A 181 -27.11 -5.42 12.03
C GLU A 181 -26.49 -5.68 13.42
N ARG A 182 -25.75 -6.79 13.57
CA ARG A 182 -25.07 -7.14 14.83
C ARG A 182 -23.98 -6.13 15.20
N VAL A 183 -23.36 -5.48 14.20
CA VAL A 183 -22.40 -4.40 14.45
C VAL A 183 -23.12 -3.12 14.87
N ARG A 184 -24.25 -2.80 14.25
CA ARG A 184 -25.07 -1.63 14.60
C ARG A 184 -25.61 -1.72 16.04
N GLU A 185 -26.02 -2.92 16.47
CA GLU A 185 -26.47 -3.20 17.84
C GLU A 185 -25.40 -2.88 18.91
N LYS A 186 -24.12 -2.83 18.55
CA LYS A 186 -23.02 -2.51 19.47
C LYS A 186 -22.87 -1.02 19.78
N ALA A 187 -23.67 -0.16 19.14
CA ALA A 187 -23.67 1.29 19.35
C ALA A 187 -22.24 1.89 19.30
N LEU A 188 -21.53 1.61 18.21
CA LEU A 188 -20.16 2.07 18.03
C LEU A 188 -20.11 3.60 17.94
N GLU A 189 -19.48 4.24 18.92
CA GLU A 189 -19.24 5.68 18.91
C GLU A 189 -17.96 6.01 18.16
N GLU A 190 -17.94 7.14 17.43
CA GLU A 190 -16.78 7.68 16.69
C GLU A 190 -16.09 6.69 15.73
N VAL A 191 -16.90 5.91 15.00
CA VAL A 191 -16.44 5.00 13.94
C VAL A 191 -16.87 5.54 12.58
N VAL A 192 -15.97 5.47 11.60
CA VAL A 192 -16.27 5.73 10.19
C VAL A 192 -16.77 4.43 9.57
N VAL A 193 -17.97 4.42 9.03
CA VAL A 193 -18.59 3.24 8.42
C VAL A 193 -18.78 3.47 6.93
N MET A 194 -18.11 2.66 6.12
CA MET A 194 -18.26 2.65 4.67
C MET A 194 -19.05 1.42 4.25
N ASN A 195 -20.29 1.61 3.80
CA ASN A 195 -21.07 0.56 3.16
C ASN A 195 -20.83 0.60 1.65
N VAL A 196 -20.05 -0.36 1.16
CA VAL A 196 -19.64 -0.47 -0.25
C VAL A 196 -20.83 -0.81 -1.15
N ASP A 197 -21.78 -1.63 -0.69
CA ASP A 197 -22.94 -2.04 -1.48
C ASP A 197 -23.85 -0.85 -1.82
N SER A 198 -24.02 0.08 -0.87
CA SER A 198 -24.86 1.29 -1.04
C SER A 198 -24.08 2.55 -1.38
N ASN A 199 -22.74 2.48 -1.39
CA ASN A 199 -21.86 3.64 -1.52
C ASN A 199 -22.17 4.76 -0.51
N THR A 200 -22.42 4.39 0.75
CA THR A 200 -22.66 5.34 1.83
C THR A 200 -21.48 5.35 2.79
N LEU A 201 -20.93 6.54 3.02
CA LEU A 201 -19.87 6.79 4.01
C LEU A 201 -20.47 7.59 5.17
N GLU A 202 -20.67 6.93 6.30
CA GLU A 202 -21.12 7.53 7.54
C GLU A 202 -19.89 7.89 8.39
N THR A 203 -19.72 9.17 8.69
CA THR A 203 -18.61 9.66 9.51
C THR A 203 -19.10 10.75 10.46
N PRO A 204 -18.77 10.67 11.76
CA PRO A 204 -19.00 11.76 12.70
C PRO A 204 -17.89 12.84 12.64
N PHE A 205 -16.91 12.67 11.75
CA PHE A 205 -15.74 13.55 11.62
C PHE A 205 -15.72 14.29 10.30
N ASP A 206 -15.18 15.51 10.32
CA ASP A 206 -14.93 16.34 9.14
C ASP A 206 -13.50 16.18 8.59
N ASP A 207 -13.00 14.94 8.54
CA ASP A 207 -11.59 14.66 8.20
C ASP A 207 -11.20 15.17 6.81
N VAL A 208 -12.12 15.12 5.83
CA VAL A 208 -11.89 15.67 4.49
C VAL A 208 -11.70 17.19 4.53
N GLN A 209 -12.44 17.90 5.38
CA GLN A 209 -12.29 19.36 5.54
C GLN A 209 -11.03 19.71 6.33
N ALA A 210 -10.54 18.79 7.16
CA ALA A 210 -9.31 18.96 7.90
C ALA A 210 -8.07 18.87 6.99
N LEU A 211 -8.17 18.26 5.81
CA LEU A 211 -7.11 18.25 4.80
C LEU A 211 -6.98 19.62 4.11
N PRO A 212 -5.77 19.99 3.64
CA PRO A 212 -5.57 21.18 2.83
C PRO A 212 -6.48 21.20 1.58
N PRO A 213 -7.16 22.33 1.30
CA PRO A 213 -8.20 22.40 0.27
C PRO A 213 -7.68 22.17 -1.15
N ASP A 214 -6.42 22.53 -1.41
CA ASP A 214 -5.70 22.27 -2.66
C ASP A 214 -5.50 20.77 -2.90
N VAL A 215 -5.16 20.00 -1.86
CA VAL A 215 -5.03 18.54 -1.92
C VAL A 215 -6.39 17.89 -2.17
N VAL A 216 -7.43 18.30 -1.44
CA VAL A 216 -8.80 17.79 -1.63
C VAL A 216 -9.31 18.08 -3.05
N SER A 217 -9.07 19.30 -3.54
CA SER A 217 -9.45 19.70 -4.90
C SER A 217 -8.70 18.89 -5.95
N LEU A 218 -7.40 18.66 -5.76
CA LEU A 218 -6.58 17.81 -6.64
C LEU A 218 -7.17 16.40 -6.75
N LEU A 219 -7.48 15.77 -5.61
CA LEU A 219 -8.04 14.43 -5.55
C LEU A 219 -9.40 14.37 -6.25
N ARG A 220 -10.36 15.22 -5.86
CA ARG A 220 -11.72 15.22 -6.42
C ARG A 220 -11.74 15.50 -7.93
N LEU A 221 -10.95 16.46 -8.41
CA LEU A 221 -10.94 16.84 -9.84
C LEU A 221 -10.30 15.78 -10.74
N ARG A 222 -9.30 15.04 -10.23
CA ARG A 222 -8.50 14.14 -11.06
C ARG A 222 -8.86 12.67 -10.90
N LEU A 223 -9.36 12.24 -9.74
CA LEU A 223 -9.58 10.83 -9.42
C LEU A 223 -10.49 10.17 -10.46
N ARG A 224 -11.64 10.77 -10.76
CA ARG A 224 -12.58 10.27 -11.77
C ARG A 224 -11.93 10.09 -13.15
N LYS A 225 -11.06 11.02 -13.56
CA LYS A 225 -10.38 10.94 -14.87
C LYS A 225 -9.33 9.83 -14.89
N VAL A 226 -8.51 9.72 -13.85
CA VAL A 226 -7.42 8.73 -13.80
C VAL A 226 -7.93 7.32 -13.51
N ALA A 227 -9.08 7.18 -12.85
CA ALA A 227 -9.77 5.91 -12.62
C ALA A 227 -10.27 5.24 -13.91
N LEU A 228 -10.57 6.02 -14.96
CA LEU A 228 -11.06 5.52 -16.24
C LEU A 228 -9.95 5.04 -17.18
N ALA A 229 -8.68 5.38 -16.89
CA ALA A 229 -7.56 5.06 -17.75
C ALA A 229 -6.73 3.92 -17.13
N PRO A 230 -6.30 2.93 -17.93
CA PRO A 230 -5.38 1.91 -17.44
C PRO A 230 -4.02 2.52 -17.09
N GLY A 231 -3.33 1.91 -16.12
CA GLY A 231 -2.02 2.30 -15.62
C GLY A 231 -2.02 2.74 -14.16
N GLU A 232 -0.97 3.44 -13.76
CA GLU A 232 -0.70 3.83 -12.37
C GLU A 232 -1.38 5.15 -11.96
N GLY A 233 -2.32 5.67 -12.77
CA GLY A 233 -2.85 7.03 -12.62
C GLY A 233 -3.47 7.31 -11.25
N VAL A 234 -4.23 6.35 -10.70
CA VAL A 234 -4.84 6.45 -9.36
C VAL A 234 -3.75 6.44 -8.28
N SER A 235 -2.88 5.43 -8.26
CA SER A 235 -1.78 5.33 -7.29
C SER A 235 -0.87 6.55 -7.31
N ARG A 236 -0.54 7.06 -8.50
CA ARG A 236 0.30 8.26 -8.69
C ARG A 236 -0.39 9.53 -8.20
N LEU A 237 -1.72 9.62 -8.33
CA LEU A 237 -2.50 10.74 -7.79
C LEU A 237 -2.45 10.78 -6.26
N PHE A 238 -2.64 9.63 -5.60
CA PHE A 238 -2.53 9.53 -4.14
C PHE A 238 -1.09 9.71 -3.65
N LEU A 239 -0.10 9.19 -4.37
CA LEU A 239 1.32 9.47 -4.13
C LEU A 239 1.61 10.97 -4.14
N LYS A 240 1.05 11.69 -5.13
CA LYS A 240 1.18 13.14 -5.23
C LYS A 240 0.53 13.85 -4.05
N ALA A 241 -0.66 13.42 -3.62
CA ALA A 241 -1.31 13.96 -2.44
C ALA A 241 -0.45 13.74 -1.18
N GLN A 242 0.07 12.52 -0.99
CA GLN A 242 1.01 12.21 0.10
C GLN A 242 2.24 13.12 0.06
N ALA A 243 2.84 13.35 -1.11
CA ALA A 243 4.00 14.22 -1.25
C ALA A 243 3.68 15.70 -0.91
N LEU A 244 2.48 16.18 -1.24
CA LEU A 244 2.03 17.53 -0.87
C LEU A 244 1.79 17.68 0.64
N LEU A 245 1.27 16.63 1.28
CA LEU A 245 0.96 16.62 2.71
C LEU A 245 2.22 16.49 3.57
N PHE A 246 3.10 15.55 3.21
CA PHE A 246 4.21 15.14 4.06
C PHE A 246 5.60 15.49 3.50
N GLY A 247 5.72 15.95 2.26
CA GLY A 247 7.01 16.21 1.61
C GLY A 247 7.92 17.22 2.33
N GLY A 248 7.32 18.15 3.09
CA GLY A 248 8.04 19.10 3.94
C GLY A 248 8.87 18.45 5.05
N TYR A 249 8.72 17.13 5.30
CA TYR A 249 9.54 16.42 6.28
C TYR A 249 11.05 16.55 5.99
N ARG A 250 11.44 16.68 4.71
CA ARG A 250 12.84 16.85 4.30
C ARG A 250 13.49 18.08 4.94
N ASP A 251 12.75 19.20 4.98
CA ASP A 251 13.22 20.46 5.54
C ASP A 251 13.34 20.42 7.08
N ALA A 252 12.77 19.38 7.71
CA ALA A 252 12.82 19.16 9.15
C ALA A 252 13.88 18.14 9.58
N LEU A 253 14.67 17.60 8.64
CA LEU A 253 15.81 16.74 8.96
C LEU A 253 17.00 17.59 9.42
N ILE A 254 17.54 17.28 10.61
CA ILE A 254 18.75 17.90 11.16
C ILE A 254 19.94 17.00 10.86
N CYS A 255 20.84 17.49 10.02
CA CYS A 255 22.11 16.86 9.71
C CYS A 255 23.24 17.66 10.37
N SER A 256 23.81 17.13 11.45
CA SER A 256 25.00 17.72 12.11
C SER A 256 26.25 16.87 11.82
N PRO A 257 27.40 17.47 11.48
CA PRO A 257 28.62 16.72 11.22
C PRO A 257 29.01 15.82 12.41
N GLY A 258 29.19 14.52 12.15
CA GLY A 258 29.59 13.53 13.16
C GLY A 258 28.49 13.11 14.15
N GLN A 259 27.24 13.49 13.92
CA GLN A 259 26.08 13.05 14.70
C GLN A 259 25.08 12.32 13.77
N PRO A 260 24.23 11.43 14.32
CA PRO A 260 23.16 10.82 13.54
C PRO A 260 22.18 11.90 13.05
N VAL A 261 21.63 11.68 11.86
CA VAL A 261 20.51 12.46 11.32
C VAL A 261 19.31 12.27 12.24
N THR A 262 18.66 13.38 12.59
CA THR A 262 17.46 13.41 13.45
C THR A 262 16.34 14.21 12.79
N PHE A 263 15.11 14.06 13.28
CA PHE A 263 13.95 14.82 12.81
C PHE A 263 13.53 15.85 13.85
N SER A 264 13.33 17.10 13.42
CA SER A 264 12.86 18.19 14.27
C SER A 264 11.37 18.45 14.07
N GLU A 265 10.57 18.02 15.04
CA GLU A 265 9.13 18.32 15.06
C GLU A 265 8.88 19.82 15.04
N GLU A 266 9.68 20.61 15.78
CA GLU A 266 9.55 22.07 15.80
C GLU A 266 9.78 22.69 14.42
N ALA A 267 10.81 22.25 13.69
CA ALA A 267 11.09 22.73 12.34
C ALA A 267 9.97 22.33 11.38
N PHE A 268 9.41 21.12 11.50
CA PHE A 268 8.28 20.66 10.70
C PHE A 268 7.01 21.49 10.95
N LEU A 269 6.68 21.73 12.22
CA LEU A 269 5.50 22.50 12.62
C LEU A 269 5.61 24.00 12.33
N ALA A 270 6.83 24.54 12.24
CA ALA A 270 7.08 25.93 11.87
C ALA A 270 6.88 26.21 10.37
N GLN A 271 6.76 25.18 9.53
CA GLN A 271 6.59 25.35 8.09
C GLN A 271 5.25 25.98 7.74
N LYS A 272 5.28 26.89 6.76
CA LYS A 272 4.10 27.57 6.17
C LYS A 272 3.11 28.11 7.22
N PRO A 273 3.54 29.05 8.08
CA PRO A 273 2.72 29.55 9.18
C PRO A 273 1.38 30.13 8.70
N GLY A 274 0.29 29.73 9.35
CA GLY A 274 -1.07 30.19 9.03
C GLY A 274 -1.74 29.50 7.83
N ALA A 275 -1.04 28.61 7.12
CA ALA A 275 -1.63 27.84 6.03
C ALA A 275 -2.44 26.64 6.55
N PRO A 276 -3.46 26.16 5.82
CA PRO A 276 -4.17 24.92 6.15
C PRO A 276 -3.23 23.71 6.35
N LEU A 277 -2.12 23.68 5.62
CA LEU A 277 -1.10 22.63 5.76
C LEU A 277 -0.46 22.60 7.16
N GLN A 278 -0.25 23.76 7.81
CA GLN A 278 0.31 23.78 9.16
C GLN A 278 -0.66 23.15 10.18
N ALA A 279 -1.96 23.40 10.03
CA ALA A 279 -2.98 22.77 10.87
C ALA A 279 -3.00 21.24 10.68
N PHE A 280 -2.77 20.76 9.46
CA PHE A 280 -2.57 19.35 9.16
C PHE A 280 -1.29 18.81 9.82
N HIS A 281 -0.15 19.49 9.69
CA HIS A 281 1.13 19.08 10.30
C HIS A 281 1.06 18.90 11.81
N ARG A 282 0.32 19.78 12.52
CA ARG A 282 0.07 19.65 13.96
C ARG A 282 -0.62 18.35 14.36
N ARG A 283 -1.45 17.79 13.48
CA ARG A 283 -2.06 16.47 13.72
C ARG A 283 -1.13 15.35 13.25
N ALA A 284 -0.45 15.56 12.12
CA ALA A 284 0.43 14.59 11.50
C ALA A 284 1.54 14.07 12.41
N VAL A 285 2.16 14.94 13.22
CA VAL A 285 3.23 14.55 14.17
C VAL A 285 2.79 13.53 15.22
N HIS A 286 1.49 13.41 15.48
CA HIS A 286 0.94 12.46 16.43
C HIS A 286 0.54 11.13 15.79
N LEU A 287 0.51 11.03 14.46
CA LEU A 287 0.12 9.82 13.75
C LEU A 287 1.22 8.76 13.82
N GLN A 288 0.83 7.53 14.14
CA GLN A 288 1.74 6.39 14.18
C GLN A 288 2.32 6.06 12.80
N LEU A 289 1.51 6.10 11.74
CA LEU A 289 1.95 5.88 10.36
C LEU A 289 3.04 6.87 9.92
N PHE A 290 2.99 8.11 10.43
CA PHE A 290 3.99 9.13 10.11
C PHE A 290 5.27 8.92 10.92
N LYS A 291 5.15 8.56 12.20
CA LYS A 291 6.30 8.23 13.05
C LYS A 291 7.11 7.07 12.49
N GLN A 292 6.44 5.96 12.13
CA GLN A 292 7.11 4.79 11.54
C GLN A 292 7.78 5.14 10.20
N PHE A 293 7.13 5.98 9.38
CA PHE A 293 7.76 6.49 8.17
C PHE A 293 9.05 7.27 8.47
N ILE A 294 9.01 8.24 9.40
CA ILE A 294 10.18 9.03 9.77
C ILE A 294 11.29 8.15 10.36
N GLU A 295 10.96 7.25 11.30
CA GLU A 295 11.92 6.32 11.90
C GLU A 295 12.62 5.46 10.82
N GLY A 296 11.85 4.88 9.90
CA GLY A 296 12.39 4.11 8.79
C GLY A 296 13.23 4.94 7.81
N ARG A 297 12.95 6.24 7.64
CA ARG A 297 13.83 7.16 6.87
C ARG A 297 15.12 7.45 7.62
N LEU A 298 15.05 7.74 8.92
CA LEU A 298 16.21 8.05 9.75
C LEU A 298 17.16 6.86 9.84
N GLU A 299 16.63 5.65 9.99
CA GLU A 299 17.43 4.41 9.99
C GLU A 299 18.25 4.30 8.69
N LYS A 300 17.60 4.40 7.52
CA LYS A 300 18.28 4.32 6.22
C LYS A 300 19.33 5.42 5.99
N LEU A 301 19.10 6.62 6.52
CA LEU A 301 20.07 7.72 6.42
C LEU A 301 21.27 7.46 7.31
N ASN A 302 21.04 6.95 8.53
CA ASN A 302 22.09 6.70 9.51
C ASN A 302 22.91 5.44 9.21
N THR A 303 22.36 4.47 8.47
CA THR A 303 23.11 3.31 7.94
C THR A 303 23.85 3.61 6.65
N GLY A 304 23.62 4.77 6.03
CA GLY A 304 24.28 5.19 4.78
C GLY A 304 23.70 4.55 3.51
N GLU A 305 22.61 3.78 3.62
CA GLU A 305 21.96 3.15 2.47
C GLU A 305 21.31 4.18 1.53
N GLY A 306 20.92 5.34 2.07
CA GLY A 306 20.15 6.35 1.33
C GLY A 306 18.81 5.79 0.83
N PHE A 307 18.01 6.63 0.18
CA PHE A 307 16.78 6.18 -0.45
C PHE A 307 16.38 7.10 -1.61
N SER A 308 15.76 6.52 -2.64
CA SER A 308 15.31 7.23 -3.84
C SER A 308 14.09 6.52 -4.45
N ASP A 309 13.06 6.32 -3.64
CA ASP A 309 11.81 5.72 -4.08
C ASP A 309 10.89 6.73 -4.79
N LEU A 310 9.72 6.25 -5.23
CA LEU A 310 8.77 7.03 -6.01
C LEU A 310 8.22 8.24 -5.24
N PHE A 311 8.12 8.15 -3.91
CA PHE A 311 7.72 9.28 -3.08
C PHE A 311 8.76 10.39 -3.10
N GLU A 312 10.05 10.05 -2.99
CA GLU A 312 11.11 11.05 -3.09
C GLU A 312 11.20 11.71 -4.47
N GLN A 313 10.93 10.95 -5.53
CA GLN A 313 10.85 11.47 -6.88
C GLN A 313 9.68 12.46 -7.01
N GLU A 314 8.51 12.13 -6.45
CA GLU A 314 7.32 12.99 -6.52
C GLU A 314 7.49 14.30 -5.72
N ILE A 315 8.16 14.27 -4.56
CA ILE A 315 8.52 15.49 -3.82
C ILE A 315 9.39 16.40 -4.70
N THR A 316 10.41 15.82 -5.32
CA THR A 316 11.35 16.57 -6.19
C THR A 316 10.64 17.19 -7.39
N CYS A 317 9.65 16.49 -7.97
CA CYS A 317 8.83 17.02 -9.06
C CYS A 317 7.89 18.16 -8.62
N ASN A 318 7.40 18.14 -7.39
CA ASN A 318 6.55 19.20 -6.84
C ASN A 318 7.35 20.45 -6.43
N GLU A 319 8.64 20.31 -6.08
CA GLU A 319 9.55 21.39 -5.66
C GLU A 319 10.15 22.22 -6.81
N GLY A 320 9.57 22.18 -8.01
CA GLY A 320 10.04 22.94 -9.16
C GLY A 320 10.37 24.41 -8.84
N PHE A 321 11.67 24.75 -8.88
CA PHE A 321 12.30 26.05 -8.62
C PHE A 321 12.48 26.51 -7.16
N SER A 322 12.86 25.64 -6.21
CA SER A 322 13.45 26.08 -4.94
C SER A 322 14.82 25.42 -4.65
N GLY A 323 15.77 26.22 -4.15
CA GLY A 323 17.19 25.85 -3.98
C GLY A 323 17.49 24.67 -3.04
N ALA A 324 16.49 24.12 -2.34
CA ALA A 324 16.61 22.97 -1.44
C ALA A 324 16.96 21.65 -2.16
N VAL A 325 16.48 21.48 -3.40
CA VAL A 325 16.81 20.34 -4.29
C VAL A 325 18.32 20.18 -4.43
N ARG A 326 19.07 21.29 -4.46
CA ARG A 326 20.53 21.29 -4.57
C ARG A 326 21.19 20.71 -3.33
N SER A 327 20.66 20.94 -2.12
CA SER A 327 21.29 20.46 -0.87
C SER A 327 21.18 18.94 -0.71
N TYR A 328 20.00 18.37 -0.95
CA TYR A 328 19.80 16.91 -0.87
C TYR A 328 20.52 16.16 -2.00
N GLN A 329 20.48 16.67 -3.24
CA GLN A 329 21.21 16.05 -4.36
C GLN A 329 22.73 16.16 -4.21
N LEU A 330 23.25 17.33 -3.81
CA LEU A 330 24.68 17.49 -3.53
C LEU A 330 25.11 16.58 -2.37
N TRP A 331 24.26 16.35 -1.37
CA TRP A 331 24.56 15.46 -0.26
C TRP A 331 24.50 13.98 -0.65
N ALA A 332 23.48 13.54 -1.39
CA ALA A 332 23.37 12.17 -1.92
C ALA A 332 24.54 11.84 -2.87
N ASP A 333 24.98 12.81 -3.67
CA ASP A 333 26.17 12.70 -4.52
C ASP A 333 27.47 12.65 -3.70
N ASN A 334 27.55 13.37 -2.57
CA ASN A 334 28.69 13.32 -1.66
C ASN A 334 28.77 11.99 -0.90
N LEU A 335 27.64 11.38 -0.51
CA LEU A 335 27.62 10.04 0.09
C LEU A 335 28.08 8.96 -0.90
N LYS A 336 27.63 9.03 -2.17
CA LYS A 336 28.10 8.10 -3.22
C LYS A 336 29.60 8.24 -3.51
N LYS A 337 30.17 9.44 -3.36
CA LYS A 337 31.61 9.69 -3.53
C LYS A 337 32.44 9.34 -2.29
N GLY A 338 31.83 9.33 -1.10
CA GLY A 338 32.50 9.00 0.17
C GLY A 338 32.73 7.51 0.42
N GLY A 339 32.03 6.61 -0.28
CA GLY A 339 32.19 5.16 -0.16
C GLY A 339 33.41 4.55 -0.85
N GLY A 340 34.27 5.36 -1.47
CA GLY A 340 35.43 4.90 -2.25
C GLY A 340 36.79 5.08 -1.59
N ALA A 341 36.87 5.52 -0.34
CA ALA A 341 38.15 5.74 0.34
C ALA A 341 38.07 5.42 1.84
N LEU A 342 38.04 4.12 2.16
CA LEU A 342 38.68 3.54 3.33
C LEU A 342 39.29 2.20 2.95
#